data_AF-A0A5C6B881-F1
#
_entry.id   AF-A0A5C6B881-F1
#
_cell.length_a   1.000
_cell.length_b   1.000
_cell.length_c   1.000
_cell.angle_alpha   90.00
_cell.angle_beta   90.00
_cell.angle_gamma   90.00
#
_symmetry.space_group_name_H-M   'P 1'
#
loop_
_entity.id
_entity.type
_entity.pdbx_description
1 polymer ?
#
loop_
_entity_poly.entity_id
_entity_poly.type
_entity_poly.pdbx_seq_one_letter_code
_entity_poly.pdbx_strand_id
1 'polypeptide(L)'
;MTDDRQLSDGDLLDQLDQSWIAGGPVDLAELLSRVSADDSTLAQELCAADLEWRWRADSPNKPSARVYASLLGRHWDDAECRRNLMEAEWCVRCVWGDAPDVDEFAKALPERLGWSSDLSRQLHALVPWTTTLSGASMKRPVVIQVNHDFVIGRQGAKEPQAPSWIASKKRLIVANSHFRIMSRDQLRVRRTRTSEIEITNISKTAPFDSEQAQLQPGESIRRPLPTAISIGEVNLEITLPSQAIGRKNGAN
;
A
#
# COMPACT_ATOMS: atom_id res chain seq x y z
N MET A 1 -45.93 -19.90 -1.34
CA MET A 1 -45.49 -18.61 -0.77
C MET A 1 -44.06 -18.83 -0.31
N THR A 2 -43.11 -18.61 -1.20
CA THR A 2 -41.69 -18.54 -0.86
C THR A 2 -41.44 -17.17 -0.26
N ASP A 3 -40.94 -17.17 0.96
CA ASP A 3 -40.60 -15.99 1.73
C ASP A 3 -39.35 -15.37 1.06
N ASP A 4 -39.54 -14.39 0.18
CA ASP A 4 -38.47 -13.58 -0.41
C ASP A 4 -37.90 -12.67 0.70
N ARG A 5 -37.16 -13.27 1.64
CA ARG A 5 -36.23 -12.52 2.46
C ARG A 5 -35.13 -12.03 1.54
N GLN A 6 -35.17 -10.74 1.21
CA GLN A 6 -33.99 -10.04 0.73
C GLN A 6 -32.91 -10.20 1.79
N LEU A 7 -31.92 -11.04 1.50
CA LEU A 7 -30.70 -11.15 2.30
C LEU A 7 -30.03 -9.78 2.28
N SER A 8 -29.59 -9.30 3.44
CA SER A 8 -28.82 -8.07 3.52
C SER A 8 -27.41 -8.30 2.96
N ASP A 9 -26.76 -7.24 2.50
CA ASP A 9 -25.40 -7.30 1.93
C ASP A 9 -24.40 -8.02 2.86
N GLY A 10 -24.57 -7.81 4.18
CA GLY A 10 -23.78 -8.48 5.21
C GLY A 10 -24.01 -9.99 5.28
N ASP A 11 -25.24 -10.47 5.03
CA ASP A 11 -25.57 -11.90 5.10
C ASP A 11 -24.84 -12.71 4.02
N LEU A 12 -24.62 -12.13 2.83
CA LEU A 12 -23.92 -12.80 1.73
C LEU A 12 -22.41 -12.89 1.96
N LEU A 13 -21.79 -11.83 2.51
CA LEU A 13 -20.38 -11.84 2.90
C LEU A 13 -20.12 -12.82 4.05
N ASP A 14 -20.99 -12.82 5.07
CA ASP A 14 -20.91 -13.76 6.19
C ASP A 14 -21.07 -15.21 5.72
N GLN A 15 -21.96 -15.46 4.76
CA GLN A 15 -22.13 -16.79 4.16
C GLN A 15 -20.86 -17.24 3.41
N LEU A 16 -20.22 -16.35 2.65
CA LEU A 16 -18.96 -16.64 1.98
C LEU A 16 -17.87 -17.00 3.00
N ASP A 17 -17.70 -16.18 4.03
CA ASP A 17 -16.70 -16.39 5.09
C ASP A 17 -16.93 -17.73 5.82
N GLN A 18 -18.16 -18.03 6.21
CA GLN A 18 -18.50 -19.30 6.85
C GLN A 18 -18.20 -20.51 5.97
N SER A 19 -18.46 -20.42 4.66
CA SER A 19 -18.18 -21.51 3.71
C SER A 19 -16.69 -21.83 3.63
N TRP A 20 -15.85 -20.80 3.60
CA TRP A 20 -14.40 -20.93 3.59
C TRP A 20 -13.87 -21.50 4.90
N ILE A 21 -14.38 -21.03 6.05
CA ILE A 21 -14.03 -21.56 7.37
C ILE A 21 -14.39 -23.06 7.49
N ALA A 22 -15.53 -23.47 6.92
CA ALA A 22 -15.96 -24.87 6.92
C ALA A 22 -15.18 -25.78 5.95
N GLY A 23 -14.25 -25.22 5.15
CA GLY A 23 -13.42 -25.97 4.21
C GLY A 23 -14.12 -26.34 2.90
N GLY A 24 -15.31 -25.78 2.64
CA GLY A 24 -16.09 -26.00 1.42
C GLY A 24 -16.46 -24.66 0.80
N PRO A 25 -15.65 -24.12 -0.14
CA PRO A 25 -15.94 -22.82 -0.72
C PRO A 25 -17.27 -22.86 -1.45
N VAL A 26 -18.16 -21.94 -1.11
CA VAL A 26 -19.41 -21.73 -1.84
C VAL A 26 -19.12 -21.34 -3.29
N ASP A 27 -20.02 -21.71 -4.20
CA ASP A 27 -19.92 -21.27 -5.58
C ASP A 27 -20.17 -19.76 -5.65
N LEU A 28 -19.12 -19.00 -5.95
CA LEU A 28 -19.20 -17.55 -6.08
C LEU A 28 -20.18 -17.12 -7.18
N ALA A 29 -20.32 -17.90 -8.26
CA ALA A 29 -21.31 -17.61 -9.31
C ALA A 29 -22.74 -17.69 -8.77
N GLU A 30 -23.00 -18.67 -7.88
CA GLU A 30 -24.29 -18.81 -7.20
C GLU A 30 -24.55 -17.63 -6.27
N LEU A 31 -23.56 -17.22 -5.46
CA LEU A 31 -23.71 -16.04 -4.59
C LEU A 31 -23.97 -14.76 -5.38
N LEU A 32 -23.19 -14.52 -6.43
CA LEU A 32 -23.35 -13.34 -7.28
C LEU A 32 -24.71 -13.30 -7.99
N SER A 33 -25.32 -14.45 -8.28
CA SER A 33 -26.68 -14.49 -8.86
C SER A 33 -27.78 -13.96 -7.93
N ARG A 34 -27.49 -13.86 -6.62
CA ARG A 34 -28.39 -13.32 -5.59
C ARG A 34 -28.18 -11.83 -5.35
N VAL A 35 -27.08 -11.25 -5.88
CA VAL A 35 -26.79 -9.82 -5.80
C VAL A 35 -27.67 -9.09 -6.82
N SER A 36 -28.20 -7.92 -6.42
CA SER A 36 -28.95 -7.07 -7.35
C SER A 36 -28.06 -6.69 -8.54
N ALA A 37 -28.61 -6.73 -9.75
CA ALA A 37 -27.86 -6.36 -10.96
C ALA A 37 -27.32 -4.92 -10.92
N ASP A 38 -27.88 -4.04 -10.08
CA ASP A 38 -27.44 -2.65 -9.96
C ASP A 38 -26.47 -2.44 -8.79
N ASP A 39 -26.22 -3.46 -7.97
CA ASP A 39 -25.29 -3.40 -6.85
C ASP A 39 -23.90 -3.92 -7.23
N SER A 40 -23.15 -3.08 -7.93
CA SER A 40 -21.77 -3.36 -8.30
C SER A 40 -20.84 -3.47 -7.09
N THR A 41 -21.17 -2.79 -5.99
CA THR A 41 -20.31 -2.70 -4.81
C THR A 41 -20.27 -4.05 -4.10
N LEU A 42 -21.43 -4.63 -3.79
CA LEU A 42 -21.49 -5.94 -3.13
C LEU A 42 -20.87 -7.04 -4.00
N ALA A 43 -21.13 -7.02 -5.31
CA ALA A 43 -20.53 -7.98 -6.24
C ALA A 43 -18.99 -7.90 -6.22
N GLN A 44 -18.44 -6.68 -6.18
CA GLN A 44 -17.01 -6.44 -6.08
C GLN A 44 -16.44 -6.89 -4.74
N GLU A 45 -17.13 -6.62 -3.63
CA GLU A 45 -16.72 -7.04 -2.28
C GLU A 45 -16.67 -8.57 -2.15
N LEU A 46 -17.68 -9.28 -2.68
CA LEU A 46 -17.69 -10.74 -2.70
C LEU A 46 -16.52 -11.31 -3.52
N CYS A 47 -16.21 -10.72 -4.66
CA CYS A 47 -15.06 -11.13 -5.48
C CYS A 47 -13.72 -10.85 -4.78
N ALA A 48 -13.58 -9.70 -4.10
CA ALA A 48 -12.40 -9.37 -3.32
C ALA A 48 -12.21 -10.30 -2.10
N ALA A 49 -13.31 -10.66 -1.43
CA ALA A 49 -13.29 -11.61 -0.32
C ALA A 49 -12.94 -13.04 -0.77
N ASP A 50 -13.52 -13.54 -1.87
CA ASP A 50 -13.16 -14.85 -2.45
C ASP A 50 -11.69 -14.87 -2.89
N LEU A 51 -11.20 -13.78 -3.49
CA LEU A 51 -9.80 -13.59 -3.84
C LEU A 51 -8.90 -13.69 -2.60
N GLU A 52 -9.22 -12.97 -1.52
CA GLU A 52 -8.50 -13.05 -0.25
C GLU A 52 -8.44 -14.47 0.29
N TRP A 53 -9.58 -15.16 0.37
CA TRP A 53 -9.65 -16.52 0.87
C TRP A 53 -8.84 -17.52 0.06
N ARG A 54 -8.89 -17.44 -1.28
CA ARG A 54 -8.12 -18.35 -2.15
C ARG A 54 -6.61 -18.17 -2.00
N TRP A 55 -6.15 -16.93 -1.83
CA TRP A 55 -4.74 -16.66 -1.54
C TRP A 55 -4.35 -17.12 -0.14
N ARG A 56 -5.21 -16.90 0.86
CA ARG A 56 -5.00 -17.32 2.25
C ARG A 56 -4.95 -18.84 2.41
N ALA A 57 -5.83 -19.57 1.72
CA ALA A 57 -5.92 -21.03 1.77
C ALA A 57 -4.87 -21.75 0.92
N ASP A 58 -3.94 -21.02 0.29
CA ASP A 58 -2.93 -21.53 -0.64
C ASP A 58 -3.54 -22.43 -1.73
N SER A 59 -4.69 -22.02 -2.28
CA SER A 59 -5.38 -22.79 -3.30
C SER A 59 -4.45 -23.07 -4.49
N PRO A 60 -4.44 -24.29 -5.07
CA PRO A 60 -3.55 -24.66 -6.17
C PRO A 60 -3.70 -23.77 -7.43
N ASN A 61 -4.80 -23.00 -7.52
CA ASN A 61 -5.05 -22.03 -8.58
C ASN A 61 -5.30 -20.64 -7.97
N LYS A 62 -4.25 -19.99 -7.47
CA LYS A 62 -4.33 -18.61 -6.94
C LYS A 62 -4.85 -17.69 -8.05
N PRO A 63 -6.07 -17.12 -7.91
CA PRO A 63 -6.68 -16.36 -8.99
C PRO A 63 -6.04 -14.97 -9.08
N SER A 64 -6.09 -14.41 -10.28
CA SER A 64 -5.94 -12.97 -10.49
C SER A 64 -7.32 -12.33 -10.52
N ALA A 65 -7.39 -11.01 -10.25
CA ALA A 65 -8.61 -10.22 -10.34
C ALA A 65 -9.34 -10.41 -11.69
N ARG A 66 -8.60 -10.68 -12.77
CA ARG A 66 -9.16 -10.88 -14.11
C ARG A 66 -10.04 -12.12 -14.22
N VAL A 67 -9.86 -13.12 -13.36
CA VAL A 67 -10.69 -14.33 -13.38
C VAL A 67 -12.15 -14.00 -13.08
N TYR A 68 -12.41 -12.93 -12.31
CA TYR A 68 -13.76 -12.48 -11.99
C TYR A 68 -14.44 -11.70 -13.12
N ALA A 69 -13.74 -11.36 -14.21
CA ALA A 69 -14.31 -10.56 -15.30
C ALA A 69 -15.57 -11.18 -15.90
N SER A 70 -15.59 -12.49 -16.10
CA SER A 70 -16.78 -13.19 -16.63
C SER A 70 -17.94 -13.26 -15.64
N LEU A 71 -17.64 -13.27 -14.33
CA LEU A 71 -18.65 -13.32 -13.27
C LEU A 71 -19.29 -11.93 -13.05
N LEU A 72 -18.49 -10.88 -13.15
CA LEU A 72 -18.93 -9.49 -12.97
C LEU A 72 -19.62 -8.91 -14.21
N GLY A 73 -19.38 -9.49 -15.40
CA GLY A 73 -20.02 -9.07 -16.64
C GLY A 73 -19.87 -7.56 -16.89
N ARG A 74 -20.99 -6.85 -17.03
CA ARG A 74 -21.01 -5.39 -17.26
C ARG A 74 -20.31 -4.58 -16.16
N HIS A 75 -20.27 -5.08 -14.92
CA HIS A 75 -19.59 -4.39 -13.82
C HIS A 75 -18.08 -4.39 -14.00
N TRP A 76 -17.52 -5.40 -14.68
CA TRP A 76 -16.10 -5.40 -15.01
C TRP A 76 -15.72 -4.29 -15.99
N ASP A 77 -16.67 -3.76 -16.78
CA ASP A 77 -16.41 -2.65 -17.69
C ASP A 77 -16.28 -1.30 -16.97
N ASP A 78 -16.72 -1.22 -15.71
CA ASP A 78 -16.45 -0.07 -14.84
C ASP A 78 -14.96 -0.03 -14.42
N ALA A 79 -14.35 1.13 -14.64
CA ALA A 79 -12.96 1.36 -14.26
C ALA A 79 -12.78 1.33 -12.74
N GLU A 80 -13.77 1.75 -11.95
CA GLU A 80 -13.67 1.71 -10.49
C GLU A 80 -13.68 0.28 -9.96
N CYS A 81 -14.65 -0.54 -10.40
CA CYS A 81 -14.70 -1.96 -10.09
C CYS A 81 -13.37 -2.68 -10.38
N ARG A 82 -12.80 -2.48 -11.59
CA ARG A 82 -11.51 -3.07 -11.94
C ARG A 82 -10.37 -2.60 -11.05
N ARG A 83 -10.32 -1.30 -10.73
CA ARG A 83 -9.26 -0.74 -9.89
C ARG A 83 -9.29 -1.36 -8.51
N ASN A 84 -10.46 -1.42 -7.89
CA ASN A 84 -10.61 -1.96 -6.54
C ASN A 84 -10.24 -3.46 -6.48
N LEU A 85 -10.58 -4.25 -7.50
CA LEU A 85 -10.17 -5.66 -7.54
C LEU A 85 -8.67 -5.85 -7.79
N MET A 86 -8.04 -5.00 -8.60
CA MET A 86 -6.58 -5.03 -8.79
C MET A 86 -5.84 -4.62 -7.51
N GLU A 87 -6.38 -3.65 -6.77
CA GLU A 87 -5.92 -3.29 -5.44
C GLU A 87 -6.04 -4.47 -4.47
N ALA A 88 -7.20 -5.13 -4.41
CA ALA A 88 -7.40 -6.30 -3.59
C ALA A 88 -6.39 -7.40 -3.94
N GLU A 89 -6.16 -7.67 -5.24
CA GLU A 89 -5.15 -8.62 -5.71
C GLU A 89 -3.75 -8.26 -5.21
N TRP A 90 -3.33 -7.00 -5.38
CA TRP A 90 -2.02 -6.57 -4.93
C TRP A 90 -1.83 -6.72 -3.42
N CYS A 91 -2.85 -6.36 -2.63
CA CYS A 91 -2.86 -6.51 -1.18
C CYS A 91 -2.75 -7.98 -0.76
N VAL A 92 -3.56 -8.87 -1.31
CA VAL A 92 -3.53 -10.30 -0.94
C VAL A 92 -2.20 -10.95 -1.34
N ARG A 93 -1.63 -10.56 -2.49
CA ARG A 93 -0.31 -11.03 -2.95
C ARG A 93 0.82 -10.55 -2.07
N CYS A 94 0.73 -9.32 -1.54
CA CYS A 94 1.69 -8.82 -0.56
C CYS A 94 1.65 -9.58 0.77
N VAL A 95 0.49 -10.11 1.17
CA VAL A 95 0.31 -10.75 2.48
C VAL A 95 0.55 -12.27 2.43
N TRP A 96 0.06 -12.95 1.39
CA TRP A 96 0.06 -14.42 1.28
C TRP A 96 0.76 -14.94 0.02
N GLY A 97 1.35 -14.06 -0.78
CA GLY A 97 1.85 -14.38 -2.10
C GLY A 97 3.31 -14.04 -2.35
N ASP A 98 3.57 -13.66 -3.59
CA ASP A 98 4.87 -13.32 -4.14
C ASP A 98 5.30 -11.87 -3.85
N ALA A 99 4.42 -11.06 -3.24
CA ALA A 99 4.65 -9.68 -2.88
C ALA A 99 5.25 -8.84 -4.04
N PRO A 100 4.49 -8.63 -5.11
CA PRO A 100 4.98 -7.90 -6.27
C PRO A 100 5.23 -6.42 -5.93
N ASP A 101 6.26 -5.85 -6.55
CA ASP A 101 6.49 -4.40 -6.47
C ASP A 101 5.31 -3.64 -7.11
N VAL A 102 4.93 -2.50 -6.54
CA VAL A 102 3.81 -1.68 -7.04
C VAL A 102 3.92 -1.39 -8.53
N ASP A 103 5.09 -0.99 -9.01
CA ASP A 103 5.27 -0.62 -10.41
C ASP A 103 5.32 -1.84 -11.32
N GLU A 104 5.91 -2.94 -10.86
CA GLU A 104 5.91 -4.21 -11.59
C GLU A 104 4.49 -4.75 -11.75
N PHE A 105 3.70 -4.71 -10.68
CA PHE A 105 2.30 -5.11 -10.69
C PHE A 105 1.47 -4.24 -11.63
N ALA A 106 1.61 -2.91 -11.55
CA ALA A 106 0.88 -1.98 -12.40
C ALA A 106 1.26 -2.13 -13.89
N LYS A 107 2.53 -2.45 -14.21
CA LYS A 107 3.01 -2.68 -15.58
C LYS A 107 2.58 -4.02 -16.16
N ALA A 108 2.32 -5.04 -15.33
CA ALA A 108 1.82 -6.33 -15.79
C ALA A 108 0.38 -6.26 -16.35
N LEU A 109 -0.28 -5.10 -16.25
CA LEU A 109 -1.57 -4.85 -16.87
C LEU A 109 -1.41 -4.47 -18.34
N PRO A 110 -2.23 -5.06 -19.26
CA PRO A 110 -2.16 -4.77 -20.68
C PRO A 110 -2.19 -3.27 -20.96
N GLU A 111 -1.22 -2.79 -21.73
CA GLU A 111 -0.96 -1.36 -22.02
C GLU A 111 -2.18 -0.61 -22.59
N ARG A 112 -3.13 -1.33 -23.18
CA ARG A 112 -4.35 -0.76 -23.81
C ARG A 112 -5.27 -0.02 -22.85
N LEU A 113 -5.07 -0.15 -21.54
CA LEU A 113 -6.01 0.35 -20.57
C LEU A 113 -5.65 1.73 -20.00
N GLY A 114 -4.50 2.34 -20.35
CA GLY A 114 -4.15 3.75 -20.05
C GLY A 114 -4.05 4.17 -18.57
N TRP A 115 -4.49 3.30 -17.66
CA TRP A 115 -4.65 3.47 -16.21
C TRP A 115 -3.46 2.97 -15.36
N SER A 116 -2.39 2.42 -15.95
CA SER A 116 -1.29 1.82 -15.16
C SER A 116 -0.60 2.83 -14.26
N SER A 117 -0.38 4.07 -14.72
CA SER A 117 0.15 5.16 -13.92
C SER A 117 -0.79 5.59 -12.80
N ASP A 118 -2.11 5.57 -13.06
CA ASP A 118 -3.11 5.91 -12.06
C ASP A 118 -3.21 4.82 -10.98
N LEU A 119 -3.10 3.55 -11.37
CA LEU A 119 -3.09 2.41 -10.44
C LEU A 119 -1.83 2.43 -9.56
N SER A 120 -0.63 2.60 -10.11
CA SER A 120 0.61 2.69 -9.28
C SER A 120 0.49 3.81 -8.23
N ARG A 121 0.00 4.99 -8.64
CA ARG A 121 -0.24 6.11 -7.71
C ARG A 121 -1.26 5.76 -6.63
N GLN A 122 -2.33 5.05 -6.97
CA GLN A 122 -3.34 4.61 -6.01
C GLN A 122 -2.76 3.57 -5.04
N LEU A 123 -2.10 2.53 -5.53
CA LEU A 123 -1.47 1.49 -4.72
C LEU A 123 -0.48 2.05 -3.69
N HIS A 124 0.31 3.07 -4.09
CA HIS A 124 1.19 3.79 -3.16
C HIS A 124 0.43 4.52 -2.03
N ALA A 125 -0.82 4.92 -2.27
CA ALA A 125 -1.64 5.67 -1.32
C ALA A 125 -2.50 4.79 -0.39
N LEU A 126 -2.71 3.51 -0.73
CA LEU A 126 -3.61 2.62 0.01
C LEU A 126 -3.19 2.35 1.44
N VAL A 127 -1.89 2.13 1.63
CA VAL A 127 -1.33 1.84 2.93
C VAL A 127 -0.54 3.09 3.31
N PRO A 128 -1.09 4.00 4.14
CA PRO A 128 -0.28 5.05 4.72
C PRO A 128 0.83 4.43 5.57
N TRP A 129 1.94 5.11 5.75
CA TRP A 129 2.90 4.80 6.81
C TRP A 129 3.02 5.99 7.74
N THR A 130 3.48 5.69 8.95
CA THR A 130 3.84 6.69 9.94
C THR A 130 5.33 6.94 9.83
N THR A 131 5.71 8.21 9.79
CA THR A 131 7.09 8.66 9.85
C THR A 131 7.27 9.47 11.12
N THR A 132 8.05 8.94 12.06
CA THR A 132 8.34 9.57 13.35
C THR A 132 9.75 10.11 13.35
N LEU A 133 9.90 11.39 13.64
CA LEU A 133 11.18 12.05 13.82
C LEU A 133 11.44 12.23 15.30
N SER A 134 12.62 11.83 15.74
CA SER A 134 13.13 12.06 17.09
C SER A 134 14.59 12.49 17.04
N GLY A 135 15.11 13.07 18.12
CA GLY A 135 16.49 13.54 18.16
C GLY A 135 16.83 14.18 19.49
N ALA A 136 18.12 14.28 19.81
CA ALA A 136 18.60 14.78 21.10
C ALA A 136 18.13 16.23 21.39
N SER A 137 18.06 17.05 20.34
CA SER A 137 17.63 18.45 20.41
C SER A 137 16.11 18.64 20.33
N MET A 138 15.33 17.56 20.13
CA MET A 138 13.88 17.61 20.01
C MET A 138 13.18 17.40 21.36
N LYS A 139 12.35 18.37 21.78
CA LYS A 139 11.54 18.23 23.01
C LYS A 139 10.47 17.14 22.91
N ARG A 140 9.94 16.92 21.71
CA ARG A 140 8.91 15.91 21.41
C ARG A 140 9.13 15.34 20.02
N PRO A 141 8.79 14.07 19.78
CA PRO A 141 8.79 13.51 18.44
C PRO A 141 7.81 14.24 17.52
N VAL A 142 8.16 14.34 16.24
CA VAL A 142 7.25 14.82 15.19
C VAL A 142 6.74 13.60 14.44
N VAL A 143 5.43 13.39 14.44
CA VAL A 143 4.77 12.24 13.80
C VAL A 143 4.03 12.71 12.57
N ILE A 144 4.29 12.06 11.43
CA ILE A 144 3.73 12.42 10.13
C ILE A 144 3.08 11.17 9.53
N GLN A 145 1.83 11.30 9.08
CA GLN A 145 1.21 10.29 8.23
C GLN A 145 1.51 10.62 6.78
N VAL A 146 2.06 9.64 6.05
CA VAL A 146 2.47 9.81 4.65
C VAL A 146 1.91 8.66 3.84
N ASN A 147 1.26 8.99 2.73
CA ASN A 147 0.62 8.05 1.80
C ASN A 147 1.20 8.18 0.38
N HIS A 148 2.44 8.64 0.28
CA HIS A 148 3.11 8.90 -0.99
C HIS A 148 4.62 8.88 -0.84
N ASP A 149 5.30 8.87 -1.98
CA ASP A 149 6.73 9.12 -2.05
C ASP A 149 7.08 10.50 -1.51
N PHE A 150 8.15 10.59 -0.73
CA PHE A 150 8.58 11.87 -0.17
C PHE A 150 10.10 12.02 -0.23
N VAL A 151 10.54 13.28 -0.18
CA VAL A 151 11.96 13.64 -0.24
C VAL A 151 12.45 14.05 1.14
N ILE A 152 13.65 13.62 1.51
CA ILE A 152 14.36 14.01 2.73
C ILE A 152 15.57 14.85 2.34
N GLY A 153 15.79 15.94 3.07
CA GLY A 153 16.96 16.78 2.86
C GLY A 153 17.12 17.90 3.86
N ARG A 154 18.06 18.79 3.59
CA ARG A 154 18.25 20.01 4.40
C ARG A 154 17.34 21.16 3.95
N GLN A 155 17.22 22.15 4.83
CA GLN A 155 16.47 23.38 4.64
C GLN A 155 16.97 24.22 3.44
N GLY A 156 16.03 24.64 2.58
CA GLY A 156 16.22 25.66 1.55
C GLY A 156 15.98 27.10 2.03
N ALA A 157 16.24 28.10 1.18
CA ALA A 157 16.30 29.52 1.56
C ALA A 157 14.98 30.15 2.06
N LYS A 158 13.85 29.42 2.03
CA LYS A 158 12.52 29.88 2.46
C LYS A 158 11.72 28.75 3.12
N GLU A 159 12.40 27.72 3.61
CA GLU A 159 11.77 26.55 4.21
C GLU A 159 11.82 26.67 5.74
N PRO A 160 10.86 26.08 6.47
CA PRO A 160 10.90 26.01 7.93
C PRO A 160 12.20 25.36 8.43
N GLN A 161 12.57 25.68 9.66
CA GLN A 161 13.74 25.05 10.31
C GLN A 161 13.50 23.55 10.51
N ALA A 162 14.59 22.79 10.54
CA ALA A 162 14.54 21.37 10.85
C ALA A 162 14.24 21.14 12.34
N PRO A 163 13.53 20.05 12.70
CA PRO A 163 12.84 19.12 11.82
C PRO A 163 11.45 19.66 11.40
N SER A 164 11.08 19.53 10.14
CA SER A 164 9.76 19.97 9.66
C SER A 164 9.26 19.24 8.42
N TRP A 165 7.94 19.10 8.31
CA TRP A 165 7.24 18.54 7.16
C TRP A 165 6.61 19.64 6.31
N ILE A 166 6.83 19.58 5.00
CA ILE A 166 6.22 20.48 4.00
C ILE A 166 5.28 19.66 3.13
N ALA A 167 4.02 19.57 3.53
CA ALA A 167 3.01 18.74 2.88
C ALA A 167 2.86 19.04 1.38
N SER A 168 2.82 20.32 0.99
CA SER A 168 2.67 20.73 -0.41
C SER A 168 3.82 20.30 -1.33
N LYS A 169 4.99 20.02 -0.76
CA LYS A 169 6.17 19.56 -1.49
C LYS A 169 6.49 18.09 -1.25
N LYS A 170 5.70 17.40 -0.41
CA LYS A 170 5.99 16.03 0.04
C LYS A 170 7.44 15.90 0.54
N ARG A 171 7.87 16.85 1.37
CA ARG A 171 9.28 17.00 1.73
C ARG A 171 9.47 17.11 3.21
N LEU A 172 10.44 16.33 3.70
CA LEU A 172 10.88 16.28 5.06
C LEU A 172 12.24 16.98 5.21
N ILE A 173 12.27 18.01 6.03
CA ILE A 173 13.47 18.77 6.36
C ILE A 173 14.04 18.22 7.66
N VAL A 174 15.23 17.62 7.60
CA VAL A 174 15.88 16.99 8.78
C VAL A 174 17.14 17.72 9.23
N ALA A 175 17.64 18.65 8.42
CA ALA A 175 18.81 19.46 8.76
C ALA A 175 18.63 20.93 8.36
N ASN A 176 19.19 21.85 9.14
CA ASN A 176 19.15 23.27 8.85
C ASN A 176 20.08 23.64 7.68
N SER A 177 19.91 24.85 7.15
CA SER A 177 20.60 25.32 5.94
C SER A 177 22.14 25.36 6.05
N HIS A 178 22.68 25.45 7.27
CA HIS A 178 24.12 25.44 7.54
C HIS A 178 24.76 24.03 7.48
N PHE A 179 23.96 22.96 7.53
CA PHE A 179 24.45 21.58 7.46
C PHE A 179 24.78 21.19 6.01
N ARG A 180 25.91 21.71 5.49
CA ARG A 180 26.26 21.64 4.06
C ARG A 180 26.69 20.26 3.56
N ILE A 181 26.94 19.31 4.46
CA ILE A 181 27.28 17.93 4.12
C ILE A 181 26.08 17.24 3.43
N MET A 182 24.85 17.66 3.75
CA MET A 182 23.64 17.13 3.15
C MET A 182 23.14 17.99 1.98
N SER A 183 22.63 17.35 0.93
CA SER A 183 21.89 18.02 -0.14
C SER A 183 20.53 18.53 0.35
N ARG A 184 19.97 19.51 -0.36
CA ARG A 184 18.59 19.96 -0.16
C ARG A 184 17.59 18.87 -0.50
N ASP A 185 17.90 18.07 -1.51
CA ASP A 185 17.20 16.84 -1.89
C ASP A 185 18.24 15.72 -1.81
N GLN A 186 18.23 14.95 -0.72
CA GLN A 186 19.23 13.91 -0.47
C GLN A 186 18.65 12.54 -0.74
N LEU A 187 17.54 12.19 -0.09
CA LEU A 187 16.92 10.87 -0.22
C LEU A 187 15.51 11.01 -0.76
N ARG A 188 15.08 10.05 -1.57
CA ARG A 188 13.68 9.79 -1.86
C ARG A 188 13.29 8.50 -1.18
N VAL A 189 12.18 8.52 -0.46
CA VAL A 189 11.57 7.33 0.12
C VAL A 189 10.31 7.01 -0.66
N ARG A 190 10.20 5.76 -1.13
CA ARG A 190 9.07 5.26 -1.91
C ARG A 190 8.66 3.88 -1.42
N ARG A 191 7.37 3.56 -1.52
CA ARG A 191 6.83 2.25 -1.17
C ARG A 191 7.14 1.29 -2.31
N THR A 192 7.68 0.11 -2.04
CA THR A 192 7.77 -0.95 -3.05
C THR A 192 6.70 -2.00 -2.81
N ARG A 193 6.44 -2.35 -1.54
CA ARG A 193 5.46 -3.35 -1.11
C ARG A 193 4.67 -2.86 0.11
N THR A 194 3.68 -3.65 0.54
CA THR A 194 2.90 -3.32 1.75
C THR A 194 3.77 -3.12 2.99
N SER A 195 4.86 -3.88 3.15
CA SER A 195 5.76 -3.83 4.29
C SER A 195 7.21 -3.51 3.91
N GLU A 196 7.45 -2.89 2.75
CA GLU A 196 8.79 -2.58 2.25
C GLU A 196 8.84 -1.20 1.60
N ILE A 197 9.95 -0.51 1.83
CA ILE A 197 10.26 0.77 1.19
C ILE A 197 11.58 0.68 0.44
N GLU A 198 11.72 1.54 -0.55
CA GLU A 198 12.97 1.85 -1.24
C GLU A 198 13.44 3.25 -0.86
N ILE A 199 14.71 3.35 -0.52
CA ILE A 199 15.39 4.59 -0.20
C ILE A 199 16.44 4.82 -1.28
N THR A 200 16.25 5.88 -2.07
CA THR A 200 17.14 6.26 -3.17
C THR A 200 17.90 7.51 -2.82
N ASN A 201 19.22 7.54 -3.00
CA ASN A 201 19.98 8.78 -2.95
C ASN A 201 19.77 9.57 -4.24
N ILE A 202 18.98 10.64 -4.16
CA ILE A 202 18.65 11.52 -5.28
C ILE A 202 19.56 12.76 -5.36
N SER A 203 20.53 12.87 -4.45
CA SER A 203 21.55 13.90 -4.54
C SER A 203 22.36 13.72 -5.82
N LYS A 204 22.68 14.82 -6.50
CA LYS A 204 23.48 14.78 -7.73
C LYS A 204 24.95 14.47 -7.46
N THR A 205 25.44 14.77 -6.26
CA THR A 205 26.88 14.78 -5.97
C THR A 205 27.23 14.30 -4.56
N ALA A 206 26.35 14.50 -3.58
CA ALA A 206 26.65 14.14 -2.20
C ALA A 206 26.24 12.69 -1.93
N PRO A 207 27.18 11.81 -1.51
CA PRO A 207 26.80 10.50 -1.01
C PRO A 207 25.95 10.65 0.24
N PHE A 208 25.17 9.62 0.54
CA PHE A 208 24.50 9.46 1.82
C PHE A 208 25.26 8.41 2.62
N ASP A 209 25.61 8.74 3.86
CA ASP A 209 26.31 7.86 4.76
C ASP A 209 25.62 7.89 6.12
N SER A 210 25.29 6.71 6.62
CA SER A 210 24.61 6.49 7.89
C SER A 210 25.10 5.16 8.45
N GLU A 211 24.92 4.94 9.75
CA GLU A 211 25.27 3.67 10.39
C GLU A 211 24.58 2.46 9.73
N GLN A 212 23.41 2.68 9.13
CA GLN A 212 22.59 1.63 8.54
C GLN A 212 22.87 1.41 7.04
N ALA A 213 23.31 2.43 6.31
CA ALA A 213 23.51 2.37 4.85
C ALA A 213 24.44 3.46 4.33
N GLN A 214 25.22 3.09 3.30
CA GLN A 214 25.96 4.01 2.46
C GLN A 214 25.38 3.94 1.03
N LEU A 215 25.00 5.08 0.46
CA LEU A 215 24.42 5.19 -0.88
C LEU A 215 25.11 6.28 -1.68
N GLN A 216 25.71 5.92 -2.81
CA GLN A 216 26.19 6.87 -3.80
C GLN A 216 25.02 7.55 -4.53
N PRO A 217 25.24 8.72 -5.18
CA PRO A 217 24.25 9.33 -6.06
C PRO A 217 23.62 8.32 -7.04
N GLY A 218 22.29 8.21 -7.01
CA GLY A 218 21.50 7.31 -7.86
C GLY A 218 21.30 5.90 -7.29
N GLU A 219 22.06 5.50 -6.26
CA GLU A 219 21.90 4.18 -5.65
C GLU A 219 20.63 4.11 -4.79
N SER A 220 20.06 2.91 -4.73
CA SER A 220 18.85 2.61 -3.96
C SER A 220 19.04 1.38 -3.10
N ILE A 221 18.39 1.38 -1.95
CA ILE A 221 18.30 0.21 -1.07
C ILE A 221 16.86 -0.04 -0.67
N ARG A 222 16.46 -1.31 -0.67
CA ARG A 222 15.16 -1.75 -0.15
C ARG A 222 15.28 -2.13 1.32
N ARG A 223 14.28 -1.77 2.12
CA ARG A 223 14.23 -2.04 3.56
C ARG A 223 12.83 -2.51 3.96
N PRO A 224 12.73 -3.59 4.77
CA PRO A 224 11.46 -3.95 5.38
C PRO A 224 11.04 -2.91 6.42
N LEU A 225 9.75 -2.79 6.66
CA LEU A 225 9.16 -2.00 7.73
C LEU A 225 8.93 -2.87 8.98
N PRO A 226 9.13 -2.33 10.20
CA PRO A 226 9.60 -0.98 10.50
C PRO A 226 11.09 -0.79 10.17
N THR A 227 11.48 0.43 9.82
CA THR A 227 12.89 0.77 9.56
C THR A 227 13.27 2.11 10.17
N ALA A 228 14.53 2.24 10.57
CA ALA A 228 15.07 3.45 11.16
C ALA A 228 16.29 3.95 10.35
N ILE A 229 16.38 5.26 10.18
CA ILE A 229 17.44 5.95 9.44
C ILE A 229 17.95 7.08 10.33
N SER A 230 19.25 7.09 10.62
CA SER A 230 19.89 8.15 11.40
C SER A 230 20.56 9.16 10.47
N ILE A 231 20.25 10.45 10.65
CA ILE A 231 20.79 11.56 9.86
C ILE A 231 21.26 12.66 10.83
N GLY A 232 22.56 12.66 11.15
CA GLY A 232 23.11 13.52 12.18
C GLY A 232 22.45 13.22 13.54
N GLU A 233 21.83 14.22 14.17
CA GLU A 233 21.13 14.07 15.44
C GLU A 233 19.66 13.60 15.31
N VAL A 234 19.14 13.51 14.08
CA VAL A 234 17.75 13.16 13.82
C VAL A 234 17.65 11.68 13.48
N ASN A 235 16.83 10.96 14.23
CA ASN A 235 16.43 9.59 13.94
C ASN A 235 15.03 9.61 13.31
N LEU A 236 14.95 9.02 12.13
CA LEU A 236 13.73 8.82 11.37
C LEU A 236 13.28 7.38 11.51
N GLU A 237 12.11 7.14 12.08
CA GLU A 237 11.49 5.81 12.13
C GLU A 237 10.29 5.79 11.17
N ILE A 238 10.24 4.79 10.29
CA ILE A 238 9.14 4.58 9.36
C ILE A 238 8.47 3.26 9.72
N THR A 239 7.18 3.32 10.03
CA THR A 239 6.38 2.18 10.50
C THR A 239 5.05 2.09 9.77
N LEU A 240 4.47 0.90 9.74
CA LEU A 240 3.09 0.75 9.32
C LEU A 240 2.15 1.26 10.44
N PRO A 241 0.97 1.80 10.08
CA PRO A 241 -0.05 2.13 11.05
C PRO A 241 -0.36 0.87 11.87
N SER A 242 -0.51 0.99 13.18
CA SER A 242 -0.81 -0.15 14.06
C SER A 242 -2.08 -0.92 13.64
N GLN A 243 -2.99 -0.29 12.89
CA GLN A 243 -4.18 -0.93 12.32
C GLN A 243 -3.93 -1.70 11.03
N ALA A 244 -2.84 -1.43 10.28
CA ALA A 244 -2.50 -2.18 9.06
C ALA A 244 -1.95 -3.59 9.33
N ILE A 245 -1.61 -3.88 10.60
CA ILE A 245 -1.17 -5.20 11.06
C ILE A 245 -2.35 -6.01 11.66
N GLY A 246 -3.52 -5.38 11.82
CA GLY A 246 -4.69 -5.89 12.54
C GLY A 246 -5.77 -6.58 11.70
N ARG A 247 -5.40 -7.53 10.83
CA ARG A 247 -6.27 -8.68 10.47
C ARG A 247 -5.53 -10.01 10.63
N LYS A 248 -4.46 -10.04 11.42
CA LYS A 248 -3.90 -11.27 11.98
C LYS A 248 -4.20 -11.28 13.48
N ASN A 249 -5.02 -12.25 13.88
CA ASN A 249 -5.36 -12.70 15.26
C ASN A 249 -6.86 -12.58 15.56
N GLY A 250 -7.62 -13.47 14.94
CA GLY A 250 -9.00 -13.78 15.26
C GLY A 250 -9.34 -15.18 14.72
N ALA A 251 -8.60 -16.19 15.15
CA ALA A 251 -8.97 -17.60 15.02
C ALA A 251 -8.16 -18.39 16.06
N ASN A 252 -8.74 -18.54 17.25
CA ASN A 252 -8.70 -19.80 17.98
C ASN A 252 -10.03 -20.50 17.71
#